data_AF-A0AA87TFC3-F1
#
_entry.id   AF-A0AA87TFC3-F1
#
_cell.length_a   1.000
_cell.length_b   1.000
_cell.length_c   1.000
_cell.angle_alpha   90.00
_cell.angle_beta   90.00
_cell.angle_gamma   90.00
#
_symmetry.space_group_name_H-M   'P 1'
#
loop_
_entity.id
_entity.type
_entity.pdbx_description
1 polymer ?
#
loop_
_entity_poly.entity_id
_entity_poly.type
_entity_poly.pdbx_seq_one_letter_code
_entity_poly.pdbx_strand_id
1 'polypeptide(L)'
;MNKISHNMNYSIEELSNILQTYEFNKMDNSYNDLLVYKIYDNENLPGEIFRIYNNSKRSKAAFRAAFWDTEESKNVRIEVSNLGRVKINGQIKKQYQKQYGYLYVNVTPDISYEVYRLVAETWLDCPVEDTLEISGHLWYVVHHITDNGFDNRPSNLIWCTNDIHGTLKHKANESNSKINSEIIKRFDDILALEQHDINKKIIIDYLEDICALQISRKDDTDISKIEQIIDRFKIDKAQYPYINWDMDNNFTYKE
;
A
#
# COMPACT_ATOMS: atom_id res chain seq x y z
N MET A 1 19.70 -24.49 5.53
CA MET A 1 18.44 -24.29 4.78
C MET A 1 18.79 -24.45 3.30
N ASN A 2 18.13 -25.36 2.57
CA ASN A 2 18.40 -25.51 1.13
C ASN A 2 17.79 -24.30 0.41
N LYS A 3 18.64 -23.41 -0.15
CA LYS A 3 18.18 -22.26 -0.93
C LYS A 3 18.03 -22.70 -2.38
N ILE A 4 16.83 -22.53 -2.94
CA ILE A 4 16.57 -22.62 -4.37
C ILE A 4 16.36 -21.18 -4.84
N SER A 5 17.10 -20.75 -5.86
CA SER A 5 17.03 -19.37 -6.38
C SER A 5 16.59 -19.34 -7.83
N HIS A 6 15.72 -18.39 -8.15
CA HIS A 6 15.38 -17.97 -9.51
C HIS A 6 15.64 -16.47 -9.58
N ASN A 7 16.54 -16.06 -10.48
CA ASN A 7 16.89 -14.66 -10.68
C ASN A 7 16.37 -14.21 -12.05
N MET A 8 15.67 -13.08 -12.08
CA MET A 8 15.21 -12.43 -13.29
C MET A 8 15.68 -10.98 -13.26
N ASN A 9 16.35 -10.56 -14.32
CA ASN A 9 16.80 -9.18 -14.50
C ASN A 9 15.93 -8.55 -15.60
N TYR A 10 15.57 -7.29 -15.42
CA TYR A 10 14.83 -6.53 -16.41
C TYR A 10 15.66 -5.34 -16.88
N SER A 11 15.62 -5.09 -18.18
CA SER A 11 15.98 -3.81 -18.76
C SER A 11 14.92 -2.74 -18.41
N ILE A 12 15.29 -1.48 -18.52
CA ILE A 12 14.35 -0.35 -18.34
C ILE A 12 13.23 -0.43 -19.38
N GLU A 13 13.54 -0.85 -20.61
CA GLU A 13 12.56 -1.02 -21.68
C GLU A 13 11.53 -2.11 -21.34
N GLU A 14 11.97 -3.27 -20.83
CA GLU A 14 11.05 -4.34 -20.41
C GLU A 14 10.11 -3.88 -19.29
N LEU A 15 10.64 -3.25 -18.24
CA LEU A 15 9.79 -2.70 -17.16
C LEU A 15 8.84 -1.63 -17.69
N SER A 16 9.32 -0.73 -18.55
CA SER A 16 8.48 0.31 -19.16
C SER A 16 7.36 -0.29 -20.01
N ASN A 17 7.63 -1.36 -20.75
CA ASN A 17 6.62 -2.04 -21.57
C ASN A 17 5.59 -2.78 -20.71
N ILE A 18 6.01 -3.41 -19.60
CA ILE A 18 5.08 -4.01 -18.63
C ILE A 18 4.16 -2.93 -18.07
N LEU A 19 4.72 -1.82 -17.59
CA LEU A 19 3.96 -0.67 -17.09
C LEU A 19 3.01 -0.08 -18.14
N GLN A 20 3.44 -0.03 -19.41
CA GLN A 20 2.63 0.50 -20.50
C GLN A 20 1.46 -0.41 -20.88
N THR A 21 1.55 -1.71 -20.65
CA THR A 21 0.54 -2.69 -21.08
C THR A 21 -0.32 -3.22 -19.94
N TYR A 22 0.14 -3.08 -18.70
CA TYR A 22 -0.61 -3.48 -17.52
C TYR A 22 -1.88 -2.65 -17.35
N GLU A 23 -2.99 -3.34 -17.11
CA GLU A 23 -4.28 -2.75 -16.73
C GLU A 23 -4.42 -2.85 -15.22
N PHE A 24 -4.50 -1.69 -14.56
CA PHE A 24 -4.56 -1.62 -13.10
C PHE A 24 -5.75 -2.39 -12.53
N ASN A 25 -5.49 -3.25 -11.57
CA ASN A 25 -6.52 -3.96 -10.83
C ASN A 25 -6.16 -4.05 -9.33
N LYS A 26 -6.92 -3.33 -8.50
CA LYS A 26 -6.80 -3.34 -7.03
C LYS A 26 -6.82 -4.78 -6.47
N MET A 27 -7.56 -5.70 -7.10
CA MET A 27 -7.79 -7.06 -6.63
C MET A 27 -6.69 -8.06 -6.98
N ASP A 28 -5.58 -7.65 -7.60
CA ASP A 28 -4.49 -8.56 -7.99
C ASP A 28 -3.87 -9.33 -6.82
N ASN A 29 -3.92 -8.74 -5.61
CA ASN A 29 -3.57 -9.41 -4.36
C ASN A 29 -4.81 -9.51 -3.46
N SER A 30 -5.69 -10.45 -3.80
CA SER A 30 -6.92 -10.74 -3.07
C SER A 30 -7.08 -12.23 -2.79
N TYR A 31 -7.95 -12.53 -1.84
CA TYR A 31 -8.39 -13.88 -1.49
C TYR A 31 -9.88 -13.85 -1.18
N ASN A 32 -10.67 -14.70 -1.84
CA ASN A 32 -12.13 -14.73 -1.73
C ASN A 32 -12.77 -13.34 -1.88
N ASP A 33 -12.41 -12.61 -2.93
CA ASP A 33 -12.88 -11.25 -3.24
C ASP A 33 -12.60 -10.20 -2.14
N LEU A 34 -11.64 -10.48 -1.25
CA LEU A 34 -11.14 -9.54 -0.27
C LEU A 34 -9.67 -9.25 -0.51
N LEU A 35 -9.32 -7.96 -0.51
CA LEU A 35 -7.94 -7.50 -0.58
C LEU A 35 -7.14 -8.05 0.61
N VAL A 36 -5.98 -8.64 0.35
CA VAL A 36 -5.20 -9.33 1.39
C VAL A 36 -4.87 -8.43 2.58
N TYR A 37 -4.58 -7.15 2.34
CA TYR A 37 -4.27 -6.20 3.42
C TYR A 37 -5.46 -5.91 4.36
N LYS A 38 -6.69 -6.24 3.94
CA LYS A 38 -7.90 -6.13 4.75
C LYS A 38 -8.16 -7.38 5.60
N ILE A 39 -7.40 -8.46 5.42
CA ILE A 39 -7.52 -9.74 6.13
C ILE A 39 -6.49 -9.80 7.26
N TYR A 40 -6.94 -9.55 8.50
CA TYR A 40 -6.06 -9.42 9.67
C TYR A 40 -6.35 -10.42 10.80
N ASP A 41 -7.18 -11.44 10.55
CA ASP A 41 -7.18 -12.63 11.39
C ASP A 41 -5.85 -13.39 11.26
N ASN A 42 -5.48 -14.14 12.29
CA ASN A 42 -4.17 -14.81 12.32
C ASN A 42 -4.09 -16.10 11.49
N GLU A 43 -5.19 -16.54 10.84
CA GLU A 43 -5.19 -17.74 10.05
C GLU A 43 -4.37 -17.50 8.78
N ASN A 44 -3.49 -18.45 8.43
CA ASN A 44 -2.69 -18.32 7.22
C ASN A 44 -3.58 -18.52 5.99
N LEU A 45 -3.36 -17.69 4.98
CA LEU A 45 -4.00 -17.86 3.68
C LEU A 45 -3.34 -19.03 2.91
N PRO A 46 -4.02 -19.64 1.92
CA PRO A 46 -3.43 -20.68 1.10
C PRO A 46 -2.11 -20.24 0.45
N GLY A 47 -1.05 -21.04 0.64
CA GLY A 47 0.29 -20.74 0.11
C GLY A 47 1.02 -19.59 0.81
N GLU A 48 0.47 -19.07 1.89
CA GLU A 48 1.10 -18.01 2.66
C GLU A 48 2.16 -18.55 3.61
N ILE A 49 3.32 -17.90 3.60
CA ILE A 49 4.47 -18.22 4.43
C ILE A 49 4.96 -16.91 5.04
N PHE A 50 5.26 -16.92 6.33
CA PHE A 50 5.87 -15.81 7.05
C PHE A 50 7.37 -16.02 7.21
N ARG A 51 8.16 -14.97 7.04
CA ARG A 51 9.59 -14.93 7.35
C ARG A 51 9.88 -13.82 8.36
N ILE A 52 10.86 -14.04 9.22
CA ILE A 52 11.32 -13.02 10.16
C ILE A 52 11.96 -11.88 9.36
N TYR A 53 11.57 -10.65 9.67
CA TYR A 53 12.23 -9.44 9.16
C TYR A 53 13.30 -8.99 10.16
N ASN A 54 14.57 -9.07 9.73
CA ASN A 54 15.73 -8.76 10.57
C ASN A 54 16.84 -8.01 9.80
N ASN A 55 16.48 -7.29 8.72
CA ASN A 55 17.42 -6.66 7.80
C ASN A 55 17.49 -5.14 8.00
N SER A 56 17.96 -4.67 9.16
CA SER A 56 18.05 -3.23 9.47
C SER A 56 18.87 -2.41 8.47
N LYS A 57 19.93 -3.00 7.89
CA LYS A 57 20.74 -2.37 6.85
C LYS A 57 20.01 -2.15 5.51
N ARG A 58 18.89 -2.82 5.29
CA ARG A 58 18.09 -2.64 4.07
C ARG A 58 16.96 -1.61 4.24
N SER A 59 16.67 -1.20 5.47
CA SER A 59 15.60 -0.24 5.75
C SER A 59 16.02 1.19 5.44
N LYS A 60 15.03 2.05 5.22
CA LYS A 60 15.22 3.51 5.10
C LYS A 60 15.89 4.07 6.35
N ALA A 61 16.70 5.12 6.18
CA ALA A 61 17.42 5.78 7.26
C ALA A 61 16.50 6.25 8.40
N ALA A 62 15.37 6.89 8.06
CA ALA A 62 14.42 7.38 9.05
C ALA A 62 13.80 6.24 9.89
N PHE A 63 13.44 5.11 9.28
CA PHE A 63 12.92 3.96 10.01
C PHE A 63 14.00 3.25 10.82
N ARG A 64 15.24 3.18 10.30
CA ARG A 64 16.39 2.63 11.04
C ARG A 64 16.61 3.40 12.34
N ALA A 65 16.71 4.73 12.24
CA ALA A 65 16.91 5.60 13.40
C ALA A 65 15.72 5.57 14.37
N ALA A 66 14.48 5.57 13.86
CA ALA A 66 13.29 5.59 14.70
C ALA A 66 13.01 4.25 15.40
N PHE A 67 13.35 3.13 14.78
CA PHE A 67 13.03 1.79 15.28
C PHE A 67 14.29 0.99 15.60
N TRP A 68 15.07 0.59 14.59
CA TRP A 68 16.17 -0.36 14.75
C TRP A 68 17.27 0.11 15.72
N ASP A 69 17.49 1.42 15.81
CA ASP A 69 18.51 2.00 16.70
C ASP A 69 18.00 2.22 18.14
N THR A 70 16.80 1.72 18.47
CA THR A 70 16.16 1.85 19.79
C THR A 70 16.18 0.53 20.58
N GLU A 71 16.13 0.62 21.92
CA GLU A 71 15.98 -0.54 22.80
C GLU A 71 14.63 -1.27 22.60
N GLU A 72 13.59 -0.57 22.18
CA GLU A 72 12.27 -1.15 21.93
C GLU A 72 12.33 -2.23 20.84
N SER A 73 13.13 -2.00 19.78
CA SER A 73 13.26 -2.94 18.66
C SER A 73 13.69 -4.35 19.09
N LYS A 74 14.48 -4.49 20.16
CA LYS A 74 14.94 -5.78 20.69
C LYS A 74 13.79 -6.65 21.18
N ASN A 75 12.66 -6.05 21.52
CA ASN A 75 11.47 -6.73 22.05
C ASN A 75 10.35 -6.86 21.01
N VAL A 76 10.58 -6.43 19.77
CA VAL A 76 9.57 -6.47 18.70
C VAL A 76 9.98 -7.50 17.66
N ARG A 77 9.20 -8.57 17.55
CA ARG A 77 9.33 -9.58 16.51
C ARG A 77 8.43 -9.22 15.32
N ILE A 78 9.06 -8.97 14.18
CA ILE A 78 8.38 -8.67 12.92
C ILE A 78 8.48 -9.89 12.01
N GLU A 79 7.34 -10.36 11.50
CA GLU A 79 7.29 -11.41 10.49
C GLU A 79 6.45 -10.93 9.30
N VAL A 80 6.95 -11.15 8.09
CA VAL A 80 6.36 -10.63 6.86
C VAL A 80 6.01 -11.78 5.95
N SER A 81 4.77 -11.80 5.48
CA SER A 81 4.24 -12.83 4.59
C SER A 81 4.55 -12.52 3.13
N ASN A 82 4.68 -13.58 2.31
CA ASN A 82 4.82 -13.46 0.85
C ASN A 82 3.57 -12.88 0.16
N LEU A 83 2.47 -12.67 0.87
CA LEU A 83 1.27 -12.00 0.36
C LEU A 83 1.16 -10.55 0.86
N GLY A 84 2.17 -10.05 1.58
CA GLY A 84 2.19 -8.68 2.10
C GLY A 84 1.44 -8.48 3.41
N ARG A 85 1.15 -9.54 4.18
CA ARG A 85 0.67 -9.41 5.57
C ARG A 85 1.83 -9.30 6.54
N VAL A 86 1.65 -8.53 7.61
CA VAL A 86 2.69 -8.29 8.61
C VAL A 86 2.20 -8.73 9.98
N LYS A 87 2.94 -9.64 10.62
CA LYS A 87 2.76 -10.05 12.03
C LYS A 87 3.75 -9.27 12.89
N ILE A 88 3.23 -8.66 13.95
CA ILE A 88 4.03 -8.03 15.00
C ILE A 88 3.72 -8.77 16.30
N ASN A 89 4.74 -9.36 16.91
CA ASN A 89 4.63 -10.18 18.13
C ASN A 89 3.54 -11.28 18.00
N GLY A 90 3.53 -11.96 16.85
CA GLY A 90 2.62 -13.07 16.55
C GLY A 90 1.20 -12.69 16.12
N GLN A 91 0.89 -11.39 16.04
CA GLN A 91 -0.44 -10.89 15.67
C GLN A 91 -0.39 -10.19 14.31
N ILE A 92 -1.24 -10.59 13.36
CA ILE A 92 -1.39 -9.87 12.09
C ILE A 92 -1.91 -8.48 12.40
N LYS A 93 -1.18 -7.49 11.92
CA LYS A 93 -1.54 -6.09 12.10
C LYS A 93 -2.32 -5.60 10.90
N LYS A 94 -3.32 -4.80 11.22
CA LYS A 94 -4.07 -4.02 10.26
C LYS A 94 -3.14 -3.05 9.53
N GLN A 95 -3.33 -2.96 8.22
CA GLN A 95 -2.60 -2.06 7.34
C GLN A 95 -3.52 -0.92 6.91
N TYR A 96 -2.97 0.22 6.54
CA TYR A 96 -3.74 1.37 6.13
C TYR A 96 -3.08 2.09 4.96
N GLN A 97 -3.87 2.85 4.21
CA GLN A 97 -3.42 3.65 3.09
C GLN A 97 -2.99 5.02 3.61
N LYS A 98 -1.75 5.44 3.27
CA LYS A 98 -1.34 6.86 3.38
C LYS A 98 -1.61 7.61 2.08
N GLN A 99 -1.55 6.91 0.96
CA GLN A 99 -1.93 7.34 -0.38
C GLN A 99 -2.56 6.13 -1.08
N TYR A 100 -3.30 6.34 -2.16
CA TYR A 100 -3.97 5.24 -2.87
C TYR A 100 -2.98 4.13 -3.25
N GLY A 101 -3.20 2.92 -2.71
CA GLY A 101 -2.31 1.77 -2.90
C GLY A 101 -1.02 1.78 -2.05
N TYR A 102 -0.63 2.88 -1.42
CA TYR A 102 0.56 2.93 -0.56
C TYR A 102 0.23 2.50 0.87
N LEU A 103 0.42 1.20 1.12
CA LEU A 103 0.09 0.55 2.38
C LEU A 103 1.19 0.68 3.44
N TYR A 104 0.77 1.00 4.65
CA TYR A 104 1.60 1.13 5.85
C TYR A 104 1.07 0.26 6.97
N VAL A 105 1.97 -0.10 7.89
CA VAL A 105 1.64 -0.81 9.13
C VAL A 105 2.35 -0.14 10.30
N ASN A 106 1.68 -0.09 11.45
CA ASN A 106 2.29 0.35 12.70
C ASN A 106 3.13 -0.81 13.28
N VAL A 107 4.44 -0.60 13.33
CA VAL A 107 5.42 -1.52 13.94
C VAL A 107 5.40 -1.36 15.45
N THR A 108 5.32 -0.10 15.90
CA THR A 108 5.01 0.31 17.27
C THR A 108 3.87 1.34 17.22
N PRO A 109 3.31 1.82 18.35
CA PRO A 109 2.26 2.85 18.32
C PRO A 109 2.66 4.12 17.56
N ASP A 110 3.93 4.53 17.65
CA ASP A 110 4.43 5.79 17.09
C ASP A 110 5.18 5.60 15.77
N ILE A 111 5.52 4.36 15.40
CA ILE A 111 6.36 4.07 14.24
C ILE A 111 5.59 3.25 13.22
N SER A 112 5.46 3.81 12.02
CA SER A 112 4.89 3.15 10.86
C SER A 112 5.92 2.89 9.78
N TYR A 113 5.72 1.83 9.00
CA TYR A 113 6.58 1.52 7.87
C TYR A 113 5.83 0.98 6.66
N GLU A 114 6.40 1.16 5.48
CA GLU A 114 5.79 0.72 4.22
C GLU A 114 5.75 -0.80 4.12
N VAL A 115 4.59 -1.34 3.75
CA VAL A 115 4.40 -2.79 3.65
C VAL A 115 5.24 -3.37 2.52
N TYR A 116 5.25 -2.73 1.34
CA TYR A 116 6.06 -3.19 0.20
C TYR A 116 7.56 -3.23 0.52
N ARG A 117 8.05 -2.30 1.36
CA ARG A 117 9.44 -2.28 1.84
C ARG A 117 9.71 -3.46 2.77
N LEU A 118 8.86 -3.68 3.76
CA LEU A 118 8.97 -4.84 4.65
C LEU A 118 9.01 -6.15 3.85
N VAL A 119 8.18 -6.28 2.80
CA VAL A 119 8.18 -7.46 1.94
C VAL A 119 9.50 -7.56 1.17
N ALA A 120 9.88 -6.53 0.42
CA ALA A 120 11.08 -6.59 -0.42
C ALA A 120 12.36 -6.81 0.39
N GLU A 121 12.48 -6.17 1.56
CA GLU A 121 13.64 -6.32 2.45
C GLU A 121 13.73 -7.71 3.08
N THR A 122 12.60 -8.42 3.21
CA THR A 122 12.53 -9.79 3.76
C THR A 122 12.68 -10.87 2.69
N TRP A 123 12.11 -10.67 1.50
CA TRP A 123 11.91 -11.72 0.52
C TRP A 123 12.86 -11.66 -0.67
N LEU A 124 13.30 -10.46 -1.07
CA LEU A 124 14.14 -10.27 -2.23
C LEU A 124 15.63 -10.30 -1.87
N ASP A 125 16.43 -10.79 -2.79
CA ASP A 125 17.87 -10.61 -2.74
C ASP A 125 18.18 -9.15 -3.09
N CYS A 126 18.62 -8.37 -2.10
CA CYS A 126 19.01 -6.98 -2.28
C CYS A 126 20.39 -6.93 -2.97
N PRO A 127 20.59 -6.06 -3.97
CA PRO A 127 21.86 -5.97 -4.71
C PRO A 127 23.01 -5.39 -3.87
N VAL A 128 22.73 -4.87 -2.67
CA VAL A 128 23.71 -4.30 -1.74
C VAL A 128 23.48 -4.80 -0.32
N GLU A 129 24.52 -4.75 0.51
CA GLU A 129 24.42 -5.09 1.94
C GLU A 129 23.74 -4.00 2.76
N ASP A 130 24.04 -2.73 2.47
CA ASP A 130 23.38 -1.57 3.06
C ASP A 130 22.83 -0.65 1.97
N THR A 131 21.51 -0.43 2.01
CA THR A 131 20.84 0.42 1.01
C THR A 131 21.18 1.91 1.15
N LEU A 132 21.83 2.30 2.25
CA LEU A 132 22.34 3.65 2.51
C LEU A 132 23.83 3.81 2.16
N GLU A 133 24.57 2.71 1.97
CA GLU A 133 25.99 2.76 1.65
C GLU A 133 26.16 3.02 0.15
N ILE A 134 26.13 4.29 -0.27
CA ILE A 134 26.46 4.65 -1.65
C ILE A 134 27.25 5.97 -1.70
N SER A 135 28.27 5.99 -2.57
CA SER A 135 29.01 7.18 -2.94
C SER A 135 28.11 8.16 -3.74
N GLY A 136 27.68 9.26 -3.12
CA GLY A 136 26.95 10.35 -3.79
C GLY A 136 25.43 10.33 -3.58
N HIS A 137 24.65 10.63 -4.64
CA HIS A 137 23.17 10.77 -4.64
C HIS A 137 22.40 9.53 -5.11
N LEU A 138 23.08 8.41 -5.33
CA LEU A 138 22.45 7.16 -5.74
C LEU A 138 22.05 6.38 -4.49
N TRP A 139 20.83 5.86 -4.39
CA TRP A 139 20.46 4.87 -3.36
C TRP A 139 19.47 3.85 -3.92
N TYR A 140 19.43 2.67 -3.30
CA TYR A 140 18.51 1.60 -3.72
C TYR A 140 17.11 1.80 -3.12
N VAL A 141 16.12 1.77 -3.99
CA VAL A 141 14.69 1.84 -3.68
C VAL A 141 13.99 0.58 -4.17
N VAL A 142 12.74 0.39 -3.73
CA VAL A 142 11.90 -0.72 -4.18
C VAL A 142 10.82 -0.13 -5.08
N HIS A 143 10.59 -0.77 -6.22
CA HIS A 143 9.56 -0.43 -7.20
C HIS A 143 8.56 -1.58 -7.34
N HIS A 144 7.29 -1.24 -7.59
CA HIS A 144 6.26 -2.20 -8.00
C HIS A 144 6.31 -2.38 -9.51
N ILE A 145 6.56 -3.60 -10.00
CA ILE A 145 6.71 -3.90 -11.43
C ILE A 145 5.48 -3.46 -12.25
N THR A 146 4.30 -3.57 -11.66
CA THR A 146 3.02 -3.16 -12.27
C THR A 146 2.51 -1.76 -11.84
N ASP A 147 3.27 -1.01 -11.04
CA ASP A 147 2.83 0.25 -10.40
C ASP A 147 1.56 0.09 -9.53
N ASN A 148 1.20 -1.14 -9.16
CA ASN A 148 0.05 -1.44 -8.32
C ASN A 148 0.46 -1.60 -6.84
N GLY A 149 0.28 -0.56 -6.04
CA GLY A 149 0.61 -0.56 -4.62
C GLY A 149 -0.18 -1.56 -3.75
N PHE A 150 -1.33 -2.05 -4.23
CA PHE A 150 -2.11 -3.09 -3.52
C PHE A 150 -1.49 -4.48 -3.67
N ASP A 151 -0.69 -4.72 -4.72
CA ASP A 151 0.02 -5.97 -4.94
C ASP A 151 1.45 -5.91 -4.37
N ASN A 152 1.55 -6.23 -3.09
CA ASN A 152 2.81 -6.28 -2.34
C ASN A 152 3.44 -7.68 -2.34
N ARG A 153 3.08 -8.58 -3.26
CA ARG A 153 3.74 -9.88 -3.36
C ARG A 153 5.19 -9.70 -3.84
N PRO A 154 6.17 -10.50 -3.38
CA PRO A 154 7.55 -10.41 -3.84
C PRO A 154 7.70 -10.48 -5.36
N SER A 155 6.83 -11.22 -6.05
CA SER A 155 6.82 -11.34 -7.52
C SER A 155 6.52 -10.03 -8.24
N ASN A 156 5.94 -9.05 -7.56
CA ASN A 156 5.63 -7.72 -8.10
C ASN A 156 6.62 -6.64 -7.63
N LEU A 157 7.67 -7.00 -6.88
CA LEU A 157 8.59 -6.04 -6.29
C LEU A 157 10.00 -6.21 -6.86
N ILE A 158 10.70 -5.10 -7.05
CA ILE A 158 12.09 -5.11 -7.53
C ILE A 158 12.92 -4.02 -6.87
N TRP A 159 14.20 -4.33 -6.59
CA TRP A 159 15.18 -3.33 -6.19
C TRP A 159 15.74 -2.60 -7.42
N CYS A 160 15.73 -1.28 -7.40
CA CYS A 160 16.37 -0.45 -8.42
C CYS A 160 17.02 0.78 -7.77
N THR A 161 17.81 1.54 -8.53
CA THR A 161 18.32 2.83 -8.03
C THR A 161 17.23 3.90 -8.12
N ASN A 162 17.32 4.92 -7.28
CA ASN A 162 16.46 6.10 -7.34
C ASN A 162 16.47 6.78 -8.72
N ASP A 163 17.61 6.81 -9.42
CA ASP A 163 17.70 7.33 -10.79
C ASP A 163 16.84 6.51 -11.75
N ILE A 164 16.97 5.18 -11.73
CA ILE A 164 16.14 4.29 -12.57
C ILE A 164 14.66 4.47 -12.21
N HIS A 165 14.34 4.49 -10.93
CA HIS A 165 12.97 4.73 -10.47
C HIS A 165 12.40 6.04 -11.03
N GLY A 166 13.19 7.11 -11.10
CA GLY A 166 12.77 8.39 -11.69
C GLY A 166 12.57 8.35 -13.21
N THR A 167 13.19 7.40 -13.92
CA THR A 167 13.00 7.21 -15.37
C THR A 167 11.78 6.36 -15.71
N LEU A 168 11.32 5.52 -14.79
CA LEU A 168 10.11 4.72 -14.99
C LEU A 168 8.90 5.66 -14.92
N LYS A 169 8.17 5.76 -16.03
CA LYS A 169 6.98 6.61 -16.11
C LYS A 169 5.89 6.06 -15.19
N HIS A 170 5.58 6.78 -14.13
CA HIS A 170 4.48 6.47 -13.21
C HIS A 170 3.12 6.69 -13.89
N LYS A 171 2.54 5.64 -14.46
CA LYS A 171 1.13 5.63 -14.90
C LYS A 171 0.15 5.76 -13.74
N ALA A 172 0.61 5.58 -12.50
CA ALA A 172 -0.19 5.79 -11.30
C ALA A 172 -0.99 7.11 -11.37
N ASN A 173 -0.41 8.21 -11.86
CA ASN A 173 -1.14 9.48 -11.91
C ASN A 173 -2.31 9.50 -12.91
N GLU A 174 -2.13 8.93 -14.11
CA GLU A 174 -3.22 8.81 -15.10
C GLU A 174 -4.29 7.82 -14.62
N SER A 175 -3.85 6.70 -14.05
CA SER A 175 -4.72 5.66 -13.50
C SER A 175 -5.54 6.20 -12.33
N ASN A 176 -4.91 6.93 -11.39
CA ASN A 176 -5.57 7.52 -10.24
C ASN A 176 -6.64 8.54 -10.64
N SER A 177 -6.38 9.37 -11.66
CA SER A 177 -7.38 10.30 -12.17
C SER A 177 -8.58 9.57 -12.76
N LYS A 178 -8.35 8.51 -13.54
CA LYS A 178 -9.42 7.68 -14.12
C LYS A 178 -10.22 6.98 -13.03
N ILE A 179 -9.55 6.36 -12.05
CA ILE A 179 -10.18 5.68 -10.90
C ILE A 179 -11.03 6.68 -10.11
N ASN A 180 -10.52 7.88 -9.82
CA ASN A 180 -11.27 8.92 -9.14
C ASN A 180 -12.56 9.26 -9.92
N SER A 181 -12.47 9.52 -11.23
CA SER A 181 -13.65 9.80 -12.06
C SER A 181 -14.64 8.64 -12.10
N GLU A 182 -14.17 7.39 -12.13
CA GLU A 182 -15.04 6.21 -12.09
C GLU A 182 -15.77 6.07 -10.75
N ILE A 183 -15.10 6.35 -9.63
CA ILE A 183 -15.73 6.33 -8.31
C ILE A 183 -16.77 7.45 -8.19
N ILE A 184 -16.46 8.67 -8.64
CA ILE A 184 -17.42 9.79 -8.63
C ILE A 184 -18.66 9.44 -9.46
N LYS A 185 -18.48 8.85 -10.64
CA LYS A 185 -19.61 8.37 -11.45
C LYS A 185 -20.44 7.31 -10.71
N ARG A 186 -19.80 6.38 -9.99
CA ARG A 186 -20.52 5.40 -9.16
C ARG A 186 -21.31 6.07 -8.04
N PHE A 187 -20.83 7.17 -7.47
CA PHE A 187 -21.62 7.94 -6.51
C PHE A 187 -22.85 8.59 -7.15
N ASP A 188 -22.76 9.09 -8.39
CA ASP A 188 -23.94 9.56 -9.12
C ASP A 188 -24.99 8.44 -9.28
N ASP A 189 -24.54 7.25 -9.68
CA ASP A 189 -25.41 6.06 -9.81
C ASP A 189 -26.04 5.68 -8.45
N ILE A 190 -25.26 5.67 -7.37
CA ILE A 190 -25.72 5.36 -6.00
C ILE A 190 -26.75 6.39 -5.51
N LEU A 191 -26.55 7.67 -5.81
CA LEU A 191 -27.48 8.72 -5.43
C LEU A 191 -28.83 8.60 -6.17
N ALA A 192 -28.83 8.01 -7.37
CA ALA A 192 -30.05 7.76 -8.15
C ALA A 192 -30.84 6.51 -7.71
N LEU A 193 -30.22 5.57 -7.00
CA LEU A 193 -30.85 4.33 -6.50
C LEU A 193 -31.64 4.57 -5.20
N GLU A 194 -32.42 3.58 -4.73
CA GLU A 194 -33.02 3.61 -3.39
C GLU A 194 -32.04 3.12 -2.31
N GLN A 195 -32.18 3.63 -1.07
CA GLN A 195 -31.17 3.38 -0.02
C GLN A 195 -31.03 1.90 0.39
N HIS A 196 -32.11 1.13 0.29
CA HIS A 196 -32.14 -0.25 0.78
C HIS A 196 -31.43 -1.24 -0.15
N ASP A 197 -31.07 -0.82 -1.37
CA ASP A 197 -30.49 -1.68 -2.40
C ASP A 197 -28.96 -1.77 -2.34
N ILE A 198 -28.30 -1.01 -1.44
CA ILE A 198 -26.85 -0.80 -1.51
C ILE A 198 -26.15 -1.27 -0.24
N ASN A 199 -25.14 -2.12 -0.43
CA ASN A 199 -24.29 -2.58 0.66
C ASN A 199 -23.37 -1.44 1.15
N LYS A 200 -23.62 -0.96 2.38
CA LYS A 200 -22.84 0.11 3.04
C LYS A 200 -21.33 -0.16 3.04
N LYS A 201 -20.87 -1.43 3.08
CA LYS A 201 -19.45 -1.78 3.02
C LYS A 201 -18.79 -1.41 1.69
N ILE A 202 -19.53 -1.53 0.58
CA ILE A 202 -19.05 -1.15 -0.76
C ILE A 202 -18.87 0.37 -0.83
N ILE A 203 -19.82 1.11 -0.27
CA ILE A 203 -19.75 2.59 -0.21
C ILE A 203 -18.54 3.04 0.60
N ILE A 204 -18.31 2.44 1.77
CA ILE A 204 -17.14 2.72 2.60
C ILE A 204 -15.84 2.44 1.83
N ASP A 205 -15.75 1.34 1.08
CA ASP A 205 -14.56 1.03 0.26
C ASP A 205 -14.26 2.13 -0.77
N TYR A 206 -15.29 2.63 -1.48
CA TYR A 206 -15.12 3.76 -2.40
C TYR A 206 -14.73 5.06 -1.71
N LEU A 207 -15.31 5.34 -0.54
CA LEU A 207 -14.97 6.55 0.19
C LEU A 207 -13.54 6.48 0.74
N GLU A 208 -13.07 5.31 1.21
CA GLU A 208 -11.66 5.09 1.57
C GLU A 208 -10.73 5.35 0.37
N ASP A 209 -11.08 4.82 -0.80
CA ASP A 209 -10.30 5.02 -2.02
C ASP A 209 -10.21 6.50 -2.43
N ILE A 210 -11.34 7.23 -2.37
CA ILE A 210 -11.38 8.67 -2.63
C ILE A 210 -10.52 9.45 -1.63
N CYS A 211 -10.61 9.14 -0.33
CA CYS A 211 -9.76 9.77 0.68
C CYS A 211 -8.27 9.57 0.37
N ALA A 212 -7.88 8.38 -0.09
CA ALA A 212 -6.51 8.08 -0.42
C ALA A 212 -6.04 8.70 -1.76
N LEU A 213 -6.95 8.96 -2.71
CA LEU A 213 -6.67 9.58 -4.02
C LEU A 213 -6.55 11.12 -3.95
N GLN A 214 -7.31 11.79 -3.07
CA GLN A 214 -7.52 13.24 -3.11
C GLN A 214 -6.55 14.09 -2.27
N ILE A 215 -5.31 13.64 -2.06
CA ILE A 215 -4.28 14.39 -1.30
C ILE A 215 -3.88 15.73 -1.97
N SER A 216 -4.34 16.04 -3.20
CA SER A 216 -3.93 17.28 -3.89
C SER A 216 -4.96 17.95 -4.81
N ARG A 217 -6.21 17.48 -4.93
CA ARG A 217 -7.21 18.11 -5.82
C ARG A 217 -8.61 18.05 -5.22
N LYS A 218 -9.25 19.21 -5.15
CA LYS A 218 -10.63 19.37 -4.69
C LYS A 218 -11.37 20.26 -5.69
N ASP A 219 -12.37 19.69 -6.37
CA ASP A 219 -13.44 20.43 -7.04
C ASP A 219 -14.62 20.47 -6.06
N ASP A 220 -15.18 21.65 -5.83
CA ASP A 220 -16.31 21.86 -4.91
C ASP A 220 -17.52 20.99 -5.27
N THR A 221 -17.71 20.67 -6.55
CA THR A 221 -18.81 19.83 -7.04
C THR A 221 -18.67 18.39 -6.58
N ASP A 222 -17.46 17.83 -6.65
CA ASP A 222 -17.20 16.44 -6.25
C ASP A 222 -17.23 16.29 -4.73
N ILE A 223 -16.78 17.30 -3.98
CA ILE A 223 -16.92 17.34 -2.52
C ILE A 223 -18.39 17.27 -2.12
N SER A 224 -19.25 18.09 -2.72
CA SER A 224 -20.68 18.10 -2.39
C SER A 224 -21.34 16.74 -2.63
N LYS A 225 -20.94 16.00 -3.67
CA LYS A 225 -21.43 14.64 -3.91
C LYS A 225 -20.98 13.67 -2.81
N ILE A 226 -19.71 13.73 -2.41
CA ILE A 226 -19.15 12.90 -1.35
C ILE A 226 -19.90 13.17 -0.03
N GLU A 227 -20.14 14.43 0.30
CA GLU A 227 -20.93 14.82 1.49
C GLU A 227 -22.36 14.29 1.45
N GLN A 228 -23.03 14.34 0.29
CA GLN A 228 -24.37 13.78 0.14
C GLN A 228 -24.40 12.26 0.37
N ILE A 229 -23.40 11.52 -0.13
CA ILE A 229 -23.25 10.08 0.15
C ILE A 229 -23.08 9.85 1.65
N ILE A 230 -22.18 10.59 2.30
CA ILE A 230 -21.90 10.48 3.73
C ILE A 230 -23.17 10.72 4.56
N ASP A 231 -23.87 11.82 4.29
CA ASP A 231 -25.09 12.22 5.01
C ASP A 231 -26.21 11.18 4.80
N ARG A 232 -26.41 10.74 3.56
CA ARG A 232 -27.44 9.75 3.19
C ARG A 232 -27.26 8.42 3.92
N PHE A 233 -26.02 7.94 4.00
CA PHE A 233 -25.71 6.63 4.60
C PHE A 233 -25.27 6.72 6.06
N LYS A 234 -25.28 7.93 6.64
CA LYS A 234 -24.86 8.22 8.02
C LYS A 234 -23.50 7.57 8.30
N ILE A 235 -22.52 7.92 7.47
CA ILE A 235 -21.16 7.40 7.57
C ILE A 235 -20.35 8.37 8.41
N ASP A 236 -19.59 7.86 9.38
CA ASP A 236 -18.67 8.66 10.18
C ASP A 236 -17.21 8.24 9.92
N LYS A 237 -16.28 9.11 10.31
CA LYS A 237 -14.83 8.94 10.13
C LYS A 237 -14.29 7.66 10.78
N ALA A 238 -14.86 7.19 11.89
CA ALA A 238 -14.43 5.97 12.57
C ALA A 238 -14.77 4.70 11.75
N GLN A 239 -15.69 4.82 10.78
CA GLN A 239 -16.05 3.72 9.87
C GLN A 239 -15.06 3.51 8.72
N TYR A 240 -13.95 4.26 8.67
CA TYR A 240 -12.89 4.16 7.64
C TYR A 240 -11.65 3.49 8.23
N PRO A 241 -11.71 2.19 8.50
CA PRO A 241 -10.63 1.51 9.19
C PRO A 241 -9.30 1.63 8.45
N TYR A 242 -9.28 1.69 7.13
CA TYR A 242 -8.04 1.56 6.36
C TYR A 242 -7.44 2.89 5.88
N ILE A 243 -7.85 4.01 6.47
CA ILE A 243 -7.30 5.34 6.19
C ILE A 243 -6.56 5.88 7.40
N ASN A 244 -5.36 6.44 7.18
CA ASN A 244 -4.66 7.19 8.20
C ASN A 244 -5.15 8.64 8.20
N TRP A 245 -5.79 9.04 9.28
CA TRP A 245 -6.34 10.38 9.46
C TRP A 245 -5.37 11.39 10.07
N ASP A 246 -4.22 10.95 10.59
CA ASP A 246 -3.24 11.79 11.31
C ASP A 246 -2.26 12.52 10.36
N MET A 247 -2.58 12.62 9.06
CA MET A 247 -1.77 13.39 8.11
C MET A 247 -2.45 14.73 7.77
N ASP A 248 -1.68 15.81 7.93
CA ASP A 248 -2.07 17.23 7.86
C ASP A 248 -2.70 17.74 6.54
N ASN A 249 -3.03 16.87 5.58
CA ASN A 249 -3.57 17.28 4.28
C ASN A 249 -4.81 16.50 3.80
N ASN A 250 -5.45 15.75 4.67
CA ASN A 250 -6.54 14.89 4.24
C ASN A 250 -7.88 15.65 4.21
N PHE A 251 -8.67 15.33 3.19
CA PHE A 251 -10.05 15.73 2.90
C PHE A 251 -10.83 16.37 4.07
N THR A 252 -11.52 17.48 3.79
CA THR A 252 -12.38 18.15 4.79
C THR A 252 -13.59 17.26 5.01
N TYR A 253 -13.57 16.46 6.06
CA TYR A 253 -14.69 15.60 6.46
C TYR A 253 -15.63 16.41 7.36
N LYS A 254 -16.94 16.12 7.35
CA LYS A 254 -17.84 16.56 8.42
C LYS A 254 -17.55 15.70 9.65
N GLU A 255 -16.97 16.28 10.70
CA GLU A 255 -16.71 15.60 11.98
C GLU A 255 -17.91 14.79 12.50
#